data_AF-A0A1X9M7N9-F1
#
_entry.id   AF-A0A1X9M7N9-F1
#
_cell.length_a   1.000
_cell.length_b   1.000
_cell.length_c   1.000
_cell.angle_alpha   90.00
_cell.angle_beta   90.00
_cell.angle_gamma   90.00
#
_symmetry.space_group_name_H-M   'P 1'
#
loop_
_entity.id
_entity.type
_entity.pdbx_description
1 polymer ?
#
loop_
_entity_poly.entity_id
_entity_poly.type
_entity_poly.pdbx_seq_one_letter_code
_entity_poly.pdbx_strand_id
1 'polypeptide(L)'
;MDHAQSFSERFLDVELSVEEDQANLTTSVKRGAEPEQGFIHLTIEMPNQIPLNYIQSEGQLKVESMRSNLTIKHGTNQLSLYDVQGDVQITDGAGDLLLEEVTGEIVINNNAGTTKLTNTNGSTNIIAGSGHVDIAEHQGNVVIRSGVGNIAVNDVNGDVTIVESRGGTSTIEAVTGTVTQP
;
A
#
# COMPACT_ATOMS: atom_id res chain seq x y z
N MET A 1 -30.89 9.32 -13.83
CA MET A 1 -30.46 9.86 -12.52
C MET A 1 -31.23 9.18 -11.39
N ASP A 2 -32.56 9.06 -11.50
CA ASP A 2 -33.42 8.39 -10.49
C ASP A 2 -33.00 6.97 -10.09
N HIS A 3 -32.48 6.16 -11.01
CA HIS A 3 -32.02 4.80 -10.71
C HIS A 3 -30.74 4.78 -9.86
N ALA A 4 -29.80 5.70 -10.08
CA ALA A 4 -28.56 5.76 -9.30
C ALA A 4 -28.78 6.35 -7.90
N GLN A 5 -29.64 7.36 -7.81
CA GLN A 5 -30.01 7.96 -6.52
C GLN A 5 -30.81 6.98 -5.66
N SER A 6 -31.79 6.28 -6.23
CA SER A 6 -32.54 5.25 -5.51
C SER A 6 -31.68 4.03 -5.13
N PHE A 7 -30.66 3.69 -5.93
CA PHE A 7 -29.68 2.67 -5.53
C PHE A 7 -28.88 3.12 -4.30
N SER A 8 -28.31 4.33 -4.34
CA SER A 8 -27.54 4.88 -3.23
C SER A 8 -28.37 4.95 -1.94
N GLU A 9 -29.60 5.45 -2.01
CA GLU A 9 -30.48 5.56 -0.82
C GLU A 9 -30.87 4.20 -0.22
N ARG A 10 -30.85 3.12 -1.01
CA ARG A 10 -31.31 1.80 -0.57
C ARG A 10 -30.19 0.84 -0.20
N PHE A 11 -29.03 0.97 -0.83
CA PHE A 11 -27.96 -0.02 -0.77
C PHE A 11 -26.64 0.52 -0.25
N LEU A 12 -26.49 1.83 -0.05
CA LEU A 12 -25.28 2.41 0.53
C LEU A 12 -25.49 2.71 2.01
N ASP A 13 -24.65 2.15 2.87
CA ASP A 13 -24.53 2.60 4.26
C ASP A 13 -23.20 3.35 4.42
N VAL A 14 -23.26 4.54 4.99
CA VAL A 14 -22.11 5.35 5.40
C VAL A 14 -22.35 5.80 6.83
N GLU A 15 -21.48 5.37 7.74
CA GLU A 15 -21.56 5.68 9.15
C GLU A 15 -20.25 6.29 9.62
N LEU A 16 -20.33 7.49 10.20
CA LEU A 16 -19.21 8.15 10.87
C LEU A 16 -19.53 8.21 12.37
N SER A 17 -18.76 7.49 13.17
CA SER A 17 -18.85 7.53 14.63
C SER A 17 -17.56 8.08 15.24
N VAL A 18 -17.66 8.63 16.44
CA VAL A 18 -16.52 9.07 17.23
C VAL A 18 -16.56 8.32 18.55
N GLU A 19 -15.49 7.60 18.84
CA GLU A 19 -15.30 6.85 20.09
C GLU A 19 -13.99 7.32 20.73
N GLU A 20 -14.08 7.93 21.90
CA GLU A 20 -12.95 8.51 22.63
C GLU A 20 -12.11 9.48 21.77
N ASP A 21 -10.93 9.04 21.32
CA ASP A 21 -9.97 9.79 20.50
C ASP A 21 -9.93 9.33 19.03
N GLN A 22 -10.88 8.49 18.60
CA GLN A 22 -10.94 7.92 17.26
C GLN A 22 -12.20 8.35 16.51
N ALA A 23 -12.04 8.62 15.21
CA ALA A 23 -13.15 8.77 14.27
C ALA A 23 -13.18 7.55 13.34
N ASN A 24 -14.30 6.84 13.32
CA ASN A 24 -14.49 5.62 12.53
C ASN A 24 -15.47 5.89 11.39
N LEU A 25 -14.98 5.83 10.15
CA LEU A 25 -15.83 5.85 8.96
C LEU A 25 -16.00 4.42 8.43
N THR A 26 -17.23 3.91 8.49
CA THR A 26 -17.58 2.62 7.91
C THR A 26 -18.48 2.84 6.70
N THR A 27 -18.10 2.27 5.56
CA THR A 27 -18.92 2.31 4.35
C THR A 27 -19.17 0.91 3.82
N SER A 28 -20.41 0.62 3.41
CA SER A 28 -20.75 -0.68 2.83
C SER A 28 -21.80 -0.55 1.73
N VAL A 29 -21.74 -1.46 0.75
CA VAL A 29 -22.79 -1.65 -0.24
C VAL A 29 -23.53 -2.94 0.08
N LYS A 30 -24.79 -2.84 0.45
CA LYS A 30 -25.69 -3.98 0.65
C LYS A 30 -25.97 -4.65 -0.70
N ARG A 31 -25.27 -5.74 -1.00
CA ARG A 31 -25.58 -6.57 -2.17
C ARG A 31 -26.80 -7.43 -1.85
N GLY A 32 -27.93 -7.14 -2.51
CA GLY A 32 -29.12 -8.00 -2.48
C GLY A 32 -28.91 -9.29 -3.29
N ALA A 33 -30.00 -9.98 -3.64
CA ALA A 33 -29.95 -11.15 -4.53
C ALA A 33 -29.67 -10.79 -6.00
N GLU A 34 -29.74 -9.51 -6.35
CA GLU A 34 -29.49 -8.98 -7.69
C GLU A 34 -27.98 -8.73 -7.89
N PRO A 35 -27.42 -9.00 -9.09
CA PRO A 35 -25.99 -8.91 -9.39
C PRO A 35 -25.47 -7.46 -9.54
N GLU A 36 -26.16 -6.46 -8.98
CA GLU A 36 -25.78 -5.06 -9.18
C GLU A 36 -24.43 -4.75 -8.50
N GLN A 37 -23.48 -4.30 -9.32
CA GLN A 37 -22.19 -3.81 -8.87
C GLN A 37 -22.34 -2.36 -8.41
N GLY A 38 -22.12 -2.13 -7.12
CA GLY A 38 -22.04 -0.78 -6.55
C GLY A 38 -20.60 -0.41 -6.26
N PHE A 39 -20.22 0.80 -6.67
CA PHE A 39 -18.93 1.41 -6.33
C PHE A 39 -19.19 2.59 -5.40
N ILE A 40 -18.32 2.74 -4.38
CA ILE A 40 -18.31 3.92 -3.52
C ILE A 40 -17.06 4.72 -3.90
N HIS A 41 -17.26 5.97 -4.28
CA HIS A 41 -16.16 6.92 -4.44
C HIS A 41 -16.19 7.88 -3.26
N LEU A 42 -15.12 7.90 -2.47
CA LEU A 42 -15.00 8.74 -1.28
C LEU A 42 -13.76 9.63 -1.40
N THR A 43 -13.92 10.87 -0.92
CA THR A 43 -12.81 11.77 -0.64
C THR A 43 -12.89 12.12 0.83
N ILE A 44 -11.83 11.81 1.57
CA ILE A 44 -11.75 12.04 3.02
C ILE A 44 -10.62 13.04 3.25
N GLU A 45 -10.94 14.17 3.84
CA GLU A 45 -9.94 15.13 4.32
C GLU A 45 -9.83 15.00 5.84
N MET A 46 -8.61 14.79 6.33
CA MET A 46 -8.32 14.63 7.75
C MET A 46 -7.03 15.37 8.13
N PRO A 47 -6.86 15.79 9.39
CA PRO A 47 -5.58 16.31 9.87
C PRO A 47 -4.47 15.27 9.67
N ASN A 48 -3.40 15.67 8.99
CA ASN A 48 -2.34 14.74 8.57
C ASN A 48 -1.47 14.19 9.71
N GLN A 49 -1.63 14.67 10.93
CA GLN A 49 -0.92 14.18 12.12
C GLN A 49 -1.69 13.06 12.84
N ILE A 50 -2.88 12.71 12.36
CA ILE A 50 -3.70 11.64 12.94
C ILE A 50 -3.39 10.32 12.22
N PRO A 51 -2.96 9.26 12.95
CA PRO A 51 -2.71 7.96 12.36
C PRO A 51 -3.92 7.42 11.59
N LEU A 52 -3.66 6.77 10.46
CA LEU A 52 -4.70 6.16 9.63
C LEU A 52 -4.62 4.64 9.73
N ASN A 53 -5.73 4.02 10.12
CA ASN A 53 -5.96 2.59 9.95
C ASN A 53 -7.03 2.38 8.87
N TYR A 54 -6.65 1.77 7.76
CA TYR A 54 -7.51 1.60 6.59
C TYR A 54 -7.68 0.13 6.22
N ILE A 55 -8.92 -0.29 6.00
CA ILE A 55 -9.26 -1.66 5.61
C ILE A 55 -10.21 -1.62 4.41
N GLN A 56 -9.82 -2.25 3.31
CA GLN A 56 -10.64 -2.40 2.11
C GLN A 56 -10.38 -3.76 1.46
N SER A 57 -11.44 -4.37 0.90
CA SER A 57 -11.32 -5.65 0.18
C SER A 57 -11.10 -5.49 -1.32
N GLU A 58 -11.66 -4.47 -1.95
CA GLU A 58 -11.54 -4.23 -3.40
C GLU A 58 -11.65 -2.72 -3.65
N GLY A 59 -11.00 -2.24 -4.71
CA GLY A 59 -11.08 -0.84 -5.13
C GLY A 59 -9.72 -0.16 -5.12
N GLN A 60 -9.66 1.09 -5.58
CA GLN A 60 -8.41 1.85 -5.56
C GLN A 60 -8.30 2.61 -4.23
N LEU A 61 -7.07 2.74 -3.73
CA LEU A 61 -6.75 3.62 -2.60
C LEU A 61 -5.66 4.60 -3.00
N LYS A 62 -5.88 5.87 -2.70
CA LYS A 62 -4.87 6.92 -2.77
C LYS A 62 -4.80 7.64 -1.43
N VAL A 63 -3.62 7.73 -0.83
CA VAL A 63 -3.37 8.49 0.40
C VAL A 63 -2.23 9.46 0.15
N GLU A 64 -2.42 10.72 0.55
CA GLU A 64 -1.49 11.80 0.25
C GLU A 64 -1.21 12.68 1.47
N SER A 65 0.00 13.22 1.56
CA SER A 65 0.38 14.29 2.49
C SER A 65 0.16 14.00 3.98
N MET A 66 0.43 12.75 4.39
CA MET A 66 0.34 12.32 5.78
C MET A 66 1.64 12.59 6.55
N ARG A 67 1.52 12.90 7.85
CA ARG A 67 2.61 13.18 8.80
C ARG A 67 2.44 12.34 10.07
N SER A 68 1.99 11.10 9.88
CA SER A 68 1.68 10.14 10.92
C SER A 68 1.81 8.71 10.38
N ASN A 69 1.75 7.74 11.28
CA ASN A 69 1.84 6.34 10.91
C ASN A 69 0.59 5.87 10.16
N LEU A 70 0.79 4.96 9.20
CA LEU A 70 -0.26 4.34 8.40
C LEU A 70 -0.26 2.83 8.60
N THR A 71 -1.43 2.25 8.84
CA THR A 71 -1.66 0.80 8.79
C THR A 71 -2.74 0.51 7.76
N ILE A 72 -2.39 -0.21 6.70
CA ILE A 72 -3.29 -0.45 5.57
C ILE A 72 -3.42 -1.95 5.33
N LYS A 73 -4.67 -2.42 5.32
CA LYS A 73 -5.05 -3.75 4.82
C LYS A 73 -5.89 -3.56 3.58
N HIS A 74 -5.28 -3.79 2.43
CA HIS A 74 -5.90 -3.63 1.14
C HIS A 74 -6.05 -4.98 0.46
N GLY A 75 -7.05 -5.10 -0.41
CA GLY A 75 -7.32 -6.34 -1.11
C GLY A 75 -6.82 -6.28 -2.53
N THR A 76 -7.66 -5.86 -3.48
CA THR A 76 -7.28 -5.83 -4.90
C THR A 76 -7.29 -4.45 -5.52
N ASN A 77 -6.59 -4.30 -6.65
CA ASN A 77 -6.41 -3.08 -7.45
C ASN A 77 -5.31 -2.16 -6.89
N GLN A 78 -5.21 -0.93 -7.41
CA GLN A 78 -4.09 -0.04 -7.14
C GLN A 78 -4.16 0.59 -5.75
N LEU A 79 -3.05 0.52 -5.02
CA LEU A 79 -2.79 1.31 -3.82
C LEU A 79 -1.67 2.30 -4.11
N SER A 80 -1.87 3.57 -3.80
CA SER A 80 -0.84 4.60 -3.95
C SER A 80 -0.69 5.46 -2.70
N LEU A 81 0.54 5.56 -2.19
CA LEU A 81 0.93 6.48 -1.13
C LEU A 81 1.89 7.53 -1.69
N TYR A 82 1.61 8.80 -1.42
CA TYR A 82 2.43 9.93 -1.85
C TYR A 82 2.67 10.91 -0.70
N ASP A 83 3.90 11.40 -0.53
CA ASP A 83 4.28 12.37 0.51
C ASP A 83 3.83 11.94 1.91
N VAL A 84 4.40 10.84 2.41
CA VAL A 84 4.07 10.29 3.74
C VAL A 84 5.29 10.36 4.65
N GLN A 85 5.14 10.97 5.84
CA GLN A 85 6.16 11.01 6.88
C GLN A 85 5.65 10.32 8.14
N GLY A 86 6.12 9.11 8.40
CA GLY A 86 5.66 8.23 9.46
C GLY A 86 5.86 6.77 9.07
N ASP A 87 5.75 5.87 10.04
CA ASP A 87 5.93 4.45 9.77
C ASP A 87 4.73 3.91 8.99
N VAL A 88 5.00 3.07 7.99
CA VAL A 88 4.01 2.54 7.06
C VAL A 88 4.01 1.02 7.12
N GLN A 89 2.86 0.44 7.47
CA GLN A 89 2.63 -1.00 7.42
C GLN A 89 1.51 -1.32 6.43
N ILE A 90 1.81 -2.15 5.42
CA ILE A 90 0.86 -2.52 4.36
C ILE A 90 0.78 -4.03 4.24
N THR A 91 -0.45 -4.54 4.26
CA THR A 91 -0.78 -5.87 3.74
C THR A 91 -1.70 -5.69 2.54
N ASP A 92 -1.25 -6.12 1.36
CA ASP A 92 -1.99 -6.01 0.10
C ASP A 92 -2.23 -7.41 -0.51
N GLY A 93 -3.40 -7.59 -1.12
CA GLY A 93 -3.83 -8.86 -1.68
C GLY A 93 -3.33 -9.08 -3.11
N ALA A 94 -3.64 -8.15 -4.01
CA ALA A 94 -3.22 -8.19 -5.40
C ALA A 94 -3.35 -6.84 -6.13
N GLY A 95 -2.30 -6.37 -6.78
CA GLY A 95 -2.37 -5.17 -7.61
C GLY A 95 -1.05 -4.44 -7.68
N ASP A 96 -1.12 -3.17 -8.07
CA ASP A 96 0.04 -2.29 -8.07
C ASP A 96 0.05 -1.47 -6.77
N LEU A 97 1.07 -1.72 -5.97
CA LEU A 97 1.39 -0.97 -4.76
C LEU A 97 2.49 0.03 -5.11
N LEU A 98 2.17 1.32 -5.05
CA LEU A 98 3.08 2.42 -5.39
C LEU A 98 3.32 3.29 -4.16
N LEU A 99 4.57 3.43 -3.74
CA LEU A 99 5.00 4.34 -2.68
C LEU A 99 5.98 5.34 -3.27
N GLU A 100 5.67 6.62 -3.13
CA GLU A 100 6.49 7.73 -3.61
C GLU A 100 6.64 8.77 -2.50
N GLU A 101 7.85 9.29 -2.27
CA GLU A 101 8.13 10.30 -1.24
C GLU A 101 7.71 9.83 0.18
N VAL A 102 8.05 8.59 0.54
CA VAL A 102 7.72 8.00 1.86
C VAL A 102 8.95 7.99 2.76
N THR A 103 8.83 8.56 3.96
CA THR A 103 9.87 8.57 5.00
C THR A 103 9.37 7.94 6.29
N GLY A 104 10.10 6.95 6.81
CA GLY A 104 9.75 6.18 8.01
C GLY A 104 10.14 4.72 7.87
N GLU A 105 9.86 3.88 8.86
CA GLU A 105 9.96 2.43 8.66
C GLU A 105 8.87 1.97 7.68
N ILE A 106 9.24 1.17 6.67
CA ILE A 106 8.34 0.64 5.66
C ILE A 106 8.29 -0.88 5.78
N VAL A 107 7.11 -1.42 6.09
CA VAL A 107 6.87 -2.87 6.14
C VAL A 107 5.75 -3.23 5.18
N ILE A 108 6.07 -4.02 4.16
CA ILE A 108 5.14 -4.41 3.11
C ILE A 108 5.03 -5.93 3.04
N ASN A 109 3.79 -6.42 3.02
CA ASN A 109 3.44 -7.77 2.62
C ASN A 109 2.46 -7.69 1.44
N ASN A 110 2.98 -7.86 0.23
CA ASN A 110 2.17 -7.89 -0.98
C ASN A 110 2.09 -9.32 -1.52
N ASN A 111 0.89 -9.87 -1.56
CA ASN A 111 0.70 -11.24 -2.02
C ASN A 111 0.84 -11.38 -3.55
N ALA A 112 0.39 -10.41 -4.35
CA ALA A 112 0.54 -10.47 -5.80
C ALA A 112 0.60 -9.10 -6.50
N GLY A 113 1.29 -9.04 -7.64
CA GLY A 113 1.39 -7.83 -8.47
C GLY A 113 2.69 -7.05 -8.24
N THR A 114 2.68 -5.75 -8.49
CA THR A 114 3.89 -4.93 -8.47
C THR A 114 4.00 -4.18 -7.16
N THR A 115 5.18 -4.18 -6.55
CA THR A 115 5.54 -3.29 -5.44
C THR A 115 6.61 -2.33 -5.94
N LYS A 116 6.28 -1.04 -6.03
CA LYS A 116 7.19 0.01 -6.48
C LYS A 116 7.41 1.05 -5.40
N LEU A 117 8.67 1.28 -5.05
CA LEU A 117 9.11 2.34 -4.14
C LEU A 117 9.98 3.32 -4.92
N THR A 118 9.72 4.61 -4.81
CA THR A 118 10.53 5.67 -5.44
C THR A 118 10.73 6.82 -4.47
N ASN A 119 11.97 7.32 -4.36
CA ASN A 119 12.32 8.42 -3.46
C ASN A 119 11.84 8.17 -2.02
N THR A 120 12.32 7.09 -1.41
CA THR A 120 11.88 6.64 -0.07
C THR A 120 13.04 6.65 0.92
N ASN A 121 12.75 6.80 2.22
CA ASN A 121 13.77 6.90 3.26
C ASN A 121 13.36 6.15 4.53
N GLY A 122 14.27 5.35 5.09
CA GLY A 122 14.07 4.55 6.30
C GLY A 122 14.24 3.06 6.07
N SER A 123 14.22 2.28 7.15
CA SER A 123 14.37 0.82 7.04
C SER A 123 13.17 0.21 6.30
N THR A 124 13.44 -0.61 5.28
CA THR A 124 12.40 -1.20 4.43
C THR A 124 12.46 -2.73 4.45
N ASN A 125 11.33 -3.37 4.74
CA ASN A 125 11.16 -4.81 4.70
C ASN A 125 9.99 -5.20 3.81
N ILE A 126 10.27 -5.96 2.75
CA ILE A 126 9.28 -6.37 1.74
C ILE A 126 9.18 -7.88 1.69
N ILE A 127 7.96 -8.38 1.85
CA ILE A 127 7.57 -9.75 1.50
C ILE A 127 6.69 -9.66 0.26
N ALA A 128 7.18 -10.18 -0.86
CA ALA A 128 6.45 -10.25 -2.12
C ALA A 128 6.13 -11.72 -2.44
N GLY A 129 4.85 -12.05 -2.63
CA GLY A 129 4.40 -13.38 -2.99
C GLY A 129 4.69 -13.70 -4.47
N SER A 130 3.87 -13.17 -5.37
CA SER A 130 4.04 -13.30 -6.82
C SER A 130 3.99 -11.96 -7.54
N GLY A 131 5.09 -11.51 -8.11
CA GLY A 131 5.16 -10.31 -8.93
C GLY A 131 6.47 -9.55 -8.75
N HIS A 132 6.47 -8.29 -9.14
CA HIS A 132 7.71 -7.52 -9.31
C HIS A 132 7.96 -6.61 -8.12
N VAL A 133 9.22 -6.51 -7.69
CA VAL A 133 9.66 -5.49 -6.73
C VAL A 133 10.59 -4.54 -7.47
N ASP A 134 10.25 -3.26 -7.46
CA ASP A 134 11.03 -2.18 -8.07
C ASP A 134 11.31 -1.10 -7.01
N ILE A 135 12.58 -0.87 -6.71
CA ILE A 135 13.02 0.12 -5.72
C ILE A 135 14.01 1.05 -6.40
N ALA A 136 13.69 2.34 -6.40
CA ALA A 136 14.53 3.39 -6.94
C ALA A 136 14.72 4.52 -5.92
N GLU A 137 15.92 5.09 -5.85
CA GLU A 137 16.21 6.30 -5.05
C GLU A 137 15.83 6.10 -3.56
N HIS A 138 16.39 5.07 -2.93
CA HIS A 138 16.09 4.74 -1.54
C HIS A 138 17.24 5.10 -0.60
N GLN A 139 16.94 5.66 0.55
CA GLN A 139 17.89 5.94 1.61
C GLN A 139 17.58 5.05 2.83
N GLY A 140 18.52 4.21 3.23
CA GLY A 140 18.30 3.23 4.30
C GLY A 140 18.46 1.79 3.83
N ASN A 141 18.31 0.86 4.78
CA ASN A 141 18.53 -0.55 4.55
C ASN A 141 17.27 -1.22 4.02
N VAL A 142 17.45 -2.12 3.04
CA VAL A 142 16.37 -2.85 2.38
C VAL A 142 16.54 -4.35 2.61
N VAL A 143 15.47 -5.00 3.05
CA VAL A 143 15.37 -6.46 3.16
C VAL A 143 14.21 -6.96 2.30
N ILE A 144 14.47 -7.91 1.41
CA ILE A 144 13.50 -8.45 0.47
C ILE A 144 13.41 -9.96 0.62
N ARG A 145 12.19 -10.47 0.75
CA ARG A 145 11.85 -11.89 0.52
C ARG A 145 10.86 -11.94 -0.63
N SER A 146 11.23 -12.58 -1.72
CA SER A 146 10.38 -12.72 -2.91
C SER A 146 10.10 -14.19 -3.22
N GLY A 147 8.85 -14.51 -3.50
CA GLY A 147 8.45 -15.79 -4.07
C GLY A 147 8.83 -15.88 -5.54
N VAL A 148 7.97 -15.40 -6.43
CA VAL A 148 8.17 -15.46 -7.89
C VAL A 148 8.02 -14.09 -8.52
N GLY A 149 9.00 -13.67 -9.32
CA GLY A 149 8.99 -12.45 -10.11
C GLY A 149 10.31 -11.70 -10.02
N ASN A 150 10.46 -10.64 -10.81
CA ASN A 150 11.74 -9.94 -10.88
C ASN A 150 11.89 -8.92 -9.75
N ILE A 151 13.13 -8.77 -9.30
CA ILE A 151 13.54 -7.73 -8.34
C ILE A 151 14.47 -6.77 -9.09
N ALA A 152 14.10 -5.50 -9.12
CA ALA A 152 14.93 -4.41 -9.60
C ALA A 152 15.20 -3.46 -8.43
N VAL A 153 16.47 -3.22 -8.13
CA VAL A 153 16.89 -2.28 -7.09
C VAL A 153 17.95 -1.38 -7.70
N ASN A 154 17.70 -0.08 -7.68
CA ASN A 154 18.59 0.92 -8.23
C ASN A 154 18.72 2.12 -7.28
N ASP A 155 19.93 2.64 -7.14
CA ASP A 155 20.22 3.84 -6.34
C ASP A 155 19.73 3.72 -4.88
N VAL A 156 20.40 2.83 -4.14
CA VAL A 156 20.15 2.62 -2.71
C VAL A 156 21.34 3.08 -1.90
N ASN A 157 21.11 4.07 -1.05
CA ASN A 157 22.07 4.53 -0.07
C ASN A 157 21.90 3.77 1.26
N GLY A 158 22.37 2.53 1.30
CA GLY A 158 22.26 1.61 2.42
C GLY A 158 22.56 0.17 2.02
N ASP A 159 22.37 -0.77 2.95
CA ASP A 159 22.52 -2.20 2.67
C ASP A 159 21.28 -2.78 1.97
N VAL A 160 21.50 -3.71 1.04
CA VAL A 160 20.42 -4.45 0.37
C VAL A 160 20.61 -5.95 0.64
N THR A 161 19.61 -6.57 1.26
CA THR A 161 19.61 -8.01 1.55
C THR A 161 18.41 -8.69 0.89
N ILE A 162 18.65 -9.55 -0.09
CA ILE A 162 17.67 -10.50 -0.57
C ILE A 162 17.81 -11.77 0.26
N VAL A 163 16.79 -12.10 1.04
CA VAL A 163 16.77 -13.29 1.90
C VAL A 163 16.40 -14.53 1.09
N GLU A 164 15.51 -14.37 0.11
CA GLU A 164 14.99 -15.46 -0.72
C GLU A 164 14.43 -14.89 -2.03
N SER A 165 14.67 -15.61 -3.13
CA SER A 165 14.07 -15.38 -4.44
C SER A 165 13.89 -16.72 -5.14
N ARG A 166 12.65 -17.22 -5.26
CA ARG A 166 12.37 -18.57 -5.78
C ARG A 166 12.18 -18.62 -7.31
N GLY A 167 12.14 -17.48 -7.98
CA GLY A 167 12.08 -17.41 -9.45
C GLY A 167 12.01 -15.97 -9.97
N GLY A 168 12.54 -15.75 -11.17
CA GLY A 168 12.72 -14.41 -11.77
C GLY A 168 14.20 -14.00 -11.82
N THR A 169 14.45 -12.76 -12.25
CA THR A 169 15.79 -12.16 -12.23
C THR A 169 15.90 -11.14 -11.09
N SER A 170 17.11 -10.95 -10.58
CA SER A 170 17.41 -9.90 -9.60
C SER A 170 18.50 -9.00 -10.18
N THR A 171 18.16 -7.74 -10.43
CA THR A 171 19.09 -6.71 -10.91
C THR A 171 19.26 -5.69 -9.79
N ILE A 172 20.48 -5.57 -9.28
CA ILE A 172 20.82 -4.64 -8.19
C ILE A 172 21.96 -3.77 -8.67
N GLU A 173 21.72 -2.47 -8.76
CA GLU A 173 22.66 -1.48 -9.29
C GLU A 173 22.74 -0.27 -8.36
N ALA A 174 23.88 0.44 -8.39
CA ALA A 174 24.09 1.68 -7.64
C ALA A 174 23.75 1.60 -6.14
N VAL A 175 24.21 0.55 -5.45
CA VAL A 175 24.09 0.41 -3.99
C VAL A 175 25.38 0.90 -3.32
N THR A 176 25.28 1.79 -2.32
CA THR A 176 26.45 2.31 -1.59
C THR A 176 26.91 1.40 -0.45
N GLY A 177 25.99 0.62 0.11
CA GLY A 177 26.25 -0.36 1.17
C GLY A 177 26.54 -1.77 0.63
N THR A 178 26.32 -2.77 1.49
CA THR A 178 26.55 -4.17 1.17
C THR A 178 25.35 -4.76 0.44
N VAL A 179 25.61 -5.56 -0.60
CA VAL A 179 24.59 -6.37 -1.27
C VAL A 179 24.75 -7.83 -0.84
N THR A 180 23.70 -8.41 -0.27
CA THR A 180 23.63 -9.83 0.11
C THR A 180 22.50 -10.51 -0.68
N GLN A 181 22.80 -11.66 -1.29
CA GLN A 181 21.86 -12.48 -2.05
C GLN A 181 22.05 -13.96 -1.68
N PRO A 182 21.00 -14.80 -1.83
CA PRO A 182 21.05 -16.22 -1.49
C PRO A 182 21.85 -17.07 -2.51
#